data_AF-A0A498E125-F1
#
_entry.id   AF-A0A498E125-F1
#
_cell.length_a   1.000
_cell.length_b   1.000
_cell.length_c   1.000
_cell.angle_alpha   90.00
_cell.angle_beta   90.00
_cell.angle_gamma   90.00
#
_symmetry.space_group_name_H-M   'P 1'
#
loop_
_entity.id
_entity.type
_entity.pdbx_description
1 polymer ?
#
loop_
_entity_poly.entity_id
_entity_poly.type
_entity_poly.pdbx_seq_one_letter_code
_entity_poly.pdbx_strand_id
1 'polypeptide(L)'
;MNRWLAWPLREALSGEGVPRARRVLDLLGWLSLGGWLTWRTVRDARPDLWGCVALAAVLACVAAALCAFHAATTRHRLLPALGHLSVIAAAGGCALAAGAEVTALVLWIAVAAVAMRRLPFAASLPAALVPMGGYALTGFGDLVEVVVLVGVTLLSGYTIRLDAEARGTGFQLLAQERAAREAEAESAALAERARIAREMHDILAHSLSAQLVHLEAARLLIERGGRPDAVLERVVVARGMAREGLAETRQALSALRGELVPVDEFLRTVTGHEGVRLEITGEPRPLPAEAGLAVRRVAQEALTNARKHAPGARVRVRLDYVRADEVVLEVRDTGASGPGELAASGGGYGLVGMRERAELLGGTLESGPYEGPDGRGFAVLLRVPV
;
A
#
# COMPACT_ATOMS: atom_id res chain seq x y z
N MET A 1 10.00 -34.60 -7.56
CA MET A 1 11.37 -34.42 -7.01
C MET A 1 11.54 -35.37 -5.83
N ASN A 2 12.57 -36.23 -5.84
CA ASN A 2 12.73 -37.27 -4.82
C ASN A 2 13.07 -36.64 -3.46
N ARG A 3 12.11 -36.60 -2.53
CA ARG A 3 12.25 -35.95 -1.20
C ARG A 3 13.42 -36.53 -0.39
N TRP A 4 13.85 -37.75 -0.67
CA TRP A 4 14.96 -38.42 0.00
C TRP A 4 16.33 -37.77 -0.25
N LEU A 5 16.52 -37.20 -1.45
CA LEU A 5 17.78 -36.57 -1.86
C LEU A 5 17.73 -35.04 -1.76
N ALA A 6 16.55 -34.48 -1.46
CA ALA A 6 16.37 -33.05 -1.35
C ALA A 6 17.01 -32.50 -0.06
N TRP A 7 17.79 -31.44 -0.22
CA TRP A 7 18.28 -30.63 0.90
C TRP A 7 17.11 -29.86 1.55
N PRO A 8 17.18 -29.60 2.87
CA PRO A 8 16.33 -28.59 3.50
C PRO A 8 16.47 -27.24 2.78
N LEU A 9 15.43 -26.41 2.84
CA LEU A 9 15.43 -25.06 2.26
C LEU A 9 16.62 -24.23 2.78
N ARG A 10 17.21 -23.39 1.93
CA ARG A 10 18.38 -22.58 2.33
C ARG A 10 18.04 -21.60 3.43
N GLU A 11 16.84 -21.04 3.38
CA GLU A 11 16.26 -20.14 4.37
C GLU A 11 16.12 -20.83 5.74
N ALA A 12 15.75 -22.12 5.73
CA ALA A 12 15.71 -22.95 6.92
C ALA A 12 17.12 -23.25 7.49
N LEU A 13 18.14 -23.32 6.63
CA LEU A 13 19.54 -23.56 7.02
C LEU A 13 20.25 -22.27 7.47
N SER A 14 20.00 -21.13 6.85
CA SER A 14 20.65 -19.84 7.18
C SER A 14 20.15 -19.24 8.49
N GLY A 15 18.93 -19.58 8.90
CA GLY A 15 18.28 -18.97 10.06
C GLY A 15 17.80 -17.55 9.79
N GLU A 16 17.61 -17.20 8.52
CA GLU A 16 16.94 -15.97 8.12
C GLU A 16 15.51 -15.96 8.68
N GLY A 17 15.10 -14.82 9.23
CA GLY A 17 13.80 -14.68 9.91
C GLY A 17 13.75 -15.23 11.35
N VAL A 18 14.83 -15.83 11.88
CA VAL A 18 14.87 -16.25 13.29
C VAL A 18 15.09 -15.04 14.21
N PRO A 19 14.21 -14.80 15.21
CA PRO A 19 14.35 -13.70 16.15
C PRO A 19 15.72 -13.71 16.85
N ARG A 20 16.30 -12.52 17.06
CA ARG A 20 17.59 -12.39 17.78
C ARG A 20 17.57 -13.07 19.15
N ALA A 21 16.45 -12.93 19.88
CA ALA A 21 16.26 -13.58 21.18
C ALA A 21 16.44 -15.10 21.12
N ARG A 22 15.87 -15.76 20.10
CA ARG A 22 16.01 -17.22 19.93
C ARG A 22 17.45 -17.63 19.61
N ARG A 23 18.15 -16.87 18.76
CA ARG A 23 19.58 -17.10 18.48
C ARG A 23 20.45 -16.99 19.72
N VAL A 24 20.16 -16.02 20.59
CA VAL A 24 20.86 -15.86 21.88
C VAL A 24 20.57 -17.03 22.81
N LEU A 25 19.30 -17.45 22.93
CA LEU A 25 18.93 -18.62 23.73
C LEU A 25 19.59 -19.91 23.22
N ASP A 26 19.62 -20.14 21.90
CA ASP A 26 20.30 -21.29 21.31
C ASP A 26 21.80 -21.27 21.64
N LEU A 27 22.47 -20.10 21.52
CA LEU A 27 23.89 -19.95 21.87
C LEU A 27 24.14 -20.23 23.35
N LEU A 28 23.33 -19.66 24.25
CA LEU A 28 23.43 -19.91 25.69
C LEU A 28 23.21 -21.39 26.02
N GLY A 29 22.26 -22.04 25.35
CA GLY A 29 22.02 -23.47 25.45
C GLY A 29 23.27 -24.29 25.09
N TRP A 30 23.88 -24.01 23.94
CA TRP A 30 25.12 -24.68 23.52
C TRP A 30 26.30 -24.42 24.47
N LEU A 31 26.48 -23.18 24.94
CA LEU A 31 27.54 -22.83 25.88
C LEU A 31 27.35 -23.53 27.23
N SER A 32 26.11 -23.59 27.73
CA SER A 32 25.79 -24.26 29.00
C SER A 32 26.02 -25.77 28.92
N LEU A 33 25.58 -26.42 27.83
CA LEU A 33 25.82 -27.84 27.59
C LEU A 33 27.32 -28.15 27.44
N GLY A 34 28.05 -27.38 26.64
CA GLY A 34 29.49 -27.55 26.46
C GLY A 34 30.28 -27.33 27.75
N GLY A 35 29.91 -26.32 28.54
CA GLY A 35 30.49 -26.05 29.86
C GLY A 35 30.25 -27.20 30.84
N TRP A 36 29.03 -27.72 30.89
CA TRP A 36 28.68 -28.86 31.75
C TRP A 36 29.44 -30.13 31.38
N LEU A 37 29.55 -30.45 30.08
CA LEU A 37 30.32 -31.61 29.60
C LEU A 37 31.80 -31.49 29.96
N THR A 38 32.37 -30.31 29.78
CA THR A 38 33.78 -30.04 30.10
C THR A 38 34.02 -30.21 31.60
N TRP A 39 33.17 -29.60 32.43
CA TRP A 39 33.25 -29.73 33.89
C TRP A 39 33.13 -31.18 34.35
N ARG A 40 32.16 -31.93 33.82
CA ARG A 40 31.96 -33.34 34.15
C ARG A 40 33.19 -34.18 33.77
N THR A 41 33.70 -34.01 32.55
CA THR A 41 34.89 -34.73 32.06
C THR A 41 36.10 -34.45 32.94
N VAL A 42 36.35 -33.19 33.30
CA VAL A 42 37.47 -32.81 34.19
C VAL A 42 37.29 -33.37 35.59
N ARG A 43 36.07 -33.33 36.14
CA ARG A 43 35.75 -33.84 37.47
C ARG A 43 35.99 -35.34 37.60
N ASP A 44 35.58 -36.10 36.60
CA ASP A 44 35.63 -37.57 36.61
C ASP A 44 37.05 -38.08 36.27
N ALA A 45 37.70 -37.48 35.26
CA ALA A 45 39.02 -37.94 34.79
C ALA A 45 40.20 -37.41 35.61
N ARG A 46 40.04 -36.30 36.35
CA ARG A 46 41.12 -35.57 37.06
C ARG A 46 42.41 -35.46 36.21
N PRO A 47 42.33 -34.87 35.01
CA PRO A 47 43.45 -34.83 34.08
C PRO A 47 44.63 -34.05 34.65
N ASP A 48 45.84 -34.48 34.29
CA ASP A 48 47.06 -33.70 34.45
C ASP A 48 47.07 -32.50 33.49
N LEU A 49 48.12 -31.66 33.55
CA LEU A 49 48.21 -30.46 32.70
C LEU A 49 48.09 -30.80 31.21
N TRP A 50 48.71 -31.91 30.77
CA TRP A 50 48.66 -32.37 29.39
C TRP A 50 47.28 -32.89 29.01
N GLY A 51 46.57 -33.58 29.92
CA GLY A 51 45.18 -33.95 29.73
C GLY A 51 44.24 -32.74 29.57
N CYS A 52 44.46 -31.66 30.33
CA CYS A 52 43.72 -30.40 30.15
C CYS A 52 43.97 -29.77 28.77
N VAL A 53 45.23 -29.75 28.30
CA VAL A 53 45.60 -29.25 26.97
C VAL A 53 44.96 -30.11 25.88
N ALA A 54 45.01 -31.44 26.01
CA ALA A 54 44.40 -32.37 25.06
C ALA A 54 42.88 -32.18 24.99
N LEU A 55 42.21 -32.02 26.13
CA LEU A 55 40.78 -31.75 26.20
C LEU A 55 40.42 -30.43 25.50
N ALA A 56 41.17 -29.36 25.77
CA ALA A 56 40.96 -28.07 25.11
C ALA A 56 41.14 -28.17 23.57
N ALA A 57 42.15 -28.92 23.12
CA ALA A 57 42.38 -29.16 21.70
C ALA A 57 41.23 -29.94 21.04
N VAL A 58 40.71 -30.98 21.70
CA VAL A 58 39.55 -31.74 21.21
C VAL A 58 38.30 -30.86 21.14
N LEU A 59 38.03 -30.05 22.16
CA LEU A 59 36.89 -29.12 22.17
C LEU A 59 37.00 -28.09 21.04
N ALA A 60 38.19 -27.52 20.81
CA ALA A 60 38.44 -26.61 19.70
C ALA A 60 38.24 -27.31 18.34
N CYS A 61 38.70 -28.56 18.21
CA CYS A 61 38.51 -29.36 16.99
C CYS A 61 37.02 -29.64 16.72
N VAL A 62 36.25 -30.04 17.73
CA VAL A 62 34.80 -30.27 17.63
C VAL A 62 34.08 -28.98 17.26
N ALA A 63 34.41 -27.85 17.89
CA ALA A 63 33.83 -26.56 17.57
C ALA A 63 34.13 -26.13 16.12
N ALA A 64 35.38 -26.28 15.67
CA ALA A 64 35.79 -25.98 14.30
C ALA A 64 35.08 -26.89 13.30
N ALA A 65 34.97 -28.20 13.58
CA ALA A 65 34.25 -29.15 12.76
C ALA A 65 32.75 -28.80 12.67
N LEU A 66 32.12 -28.38 13.77
CA LEU A 66 30.72 -27.96 13.78
C LEU A 66 30.50 -26.69 12.95
N CYS A 67 31.37 -25.69 13.06
CA CYS A 67 31.34 -24.48 12.25
C CYS A 67 31.53 -24.80 10.75
N ALA A 68 32.51 -25.65 10.42
CA ALA A 68 32.78 -26.06 9.06
C ALA A 68 31.63 -26.90 8.46
N PHE A 69 31.01 -27.76 9.27
CA PHE A 69 29.79 -28.48 8.92
C PHE A 69 28.64 -27.52 8.59
N HIS A 70 28.43 -26.48 9.42
CA HIS A 70 27.40 -25.49 9.17
C HIS A 70 27.64 -24.74 7.86
N ALA A 71 28.88 -24.34 7.59
CA ALA A 71 29.26 -23.68 6.33
C ALA A 71 29.15 -24.61 5.11
N ALA A 72 29.45 -25.90 5.26
CA ALA A 72 29.31 -26.88 4.18
C ALA A 72 27.83 -27.13 3.84
N THR A 73 26.97 -27.25 4.86
CA THR A 73 25.54 -27.49 4.67
C THR A 73 24.80 -26.29 4.09
N THR A 74 25.12 -25.05 4.46
CA THR A 74 24.54 -23.86 3.80
C THR A 74 24.92 -23.75 2.32
N ARG A 75 26.06 -24.33 1.94
CA ARG A 75 26.52 -24.45 0.54
C ARG A 75 26.09 -25.74 -0.16
N HIS A 76 25.26 -26.58 0.47
CA HIS A 76 24.81 -27.89 -0.02
C HIS A 76 25.95 -28.86 -0.40
N ARG A 77 27.11 -28.78 0.27
CA ARG A 77 28.25 -29.65 0.00
C ARG A 77 28.20 -30.89 0.89
N LEU A 78 27.69 -32.00 0.34
CA LEU A 78 27.46 -33.24 1.10
C LEU A 78 28.74 -33.87 1.64
N LEU A 79 29.74 -34.09 0.79
CA LEU A 79 30.97 -34.82 1.17
C LEU A 79 31.76 -34.10 2.28
N PRO A 80 32.03 -32.77 2.19
CA PRO A 80 32.66 -32.05 3.29
C PRO A 80 31.84 -32.07 4.57
N ALA A 81 30.51 -31.95 4.47
CA ALA A 81 29.63 -32.01 5.64
C ALA A 81 29.72 -33.37 6.34
N LEU A 82 29.68 -34.47 5.61
CA LEU A 82 29.88 -35.81 6.17
C LEU A 82 31.27 -35.96 6.80
N GLY A 83 32.32 -35.46 6.15
CA GLY A 83 33.67 -35.48 6.71
C GLY A 83 33.77 -34.77 8.07
N HIS A 84 33.17 -33.58 8.20
CA HIS A 84 33.15 -32.86 9.48
C HIS A 84 32.30 -33.55 10.56
N LEU A 85 31.18 -34.19 10.19
CA LEU A 85 30.41 -35.00 11.16
C LEU A 85 31.21 -36.23 11.63
N SER A 86 31.95 -36.88 10.74
CA SER A 86 32.80 -38.02 11.10
C SER A 86 33.89 -37.63 12.10
N VAL A 87 34.46 -36.41 11.99
CA VAL A 87 35.41 -35.88 12.99
C VAL A 87 34.76 -35.77 14.38
N ILE A 88 33.53 -35.23 14.45
CA ILE A 88 32.81 -35.10 15.73
C ILE A 88 32.44 -36.48 16.28
N ALA A 89 31.99 -37.41 15.43
CA ALA A 89 31.67 -38.78 15.84
C ALA A 89 32.91 -39.54 16.35
N ALA A 90 34.05 -39.36 15.70
CA ALA A 90 35.32 -39.94 16.13
C ALA A 90 35.79 -39.36 17.48
N ALA A 91 35.62 -38.05 17.70
CA ALA A 91 35.87 -37.44 19.02
C ALA A 91 35.02 -38.08 20.13
N GLY A 92 33.76 -38.43 19.83
CA GLY A 92 32.91 -39.21 20.74
C GLY A 92 33.49 -40.59 21.05
N GLY A 93 33.98 -41.30 20.03
CA GLY A 93 34.66 -42.59 20.20
C GLY A 93 35.94 -42.48 21.04
N CYS A 94 36.75 -41.44 20.84
CA CYS A 94 37.92 -41.17 21.67
C CYS A 94 37.53 -40.86 23.13
N ALA A 95 36.46 -40.09 23.35
CA ALA A 95 35.95 -39.82 24.69
C ALA A 95 35.50 -41.11 25.40
N LEU A 96 34.82 -42.01 24.67
CA LEU A 96 34.45 -43.32 25.19
C LEU A 96 35.67 -44.17 25.56
N ALA A 97 36.68 -44.24 24.68
CA ALA A 97 37.92 -44.96 24.94
C ALA A 97 38.69 -44.41 26.15
N ALA A 98 38.50 -43.13 26.47
CA ALA A 98 39.05 -42.47 27.66
C ALA A 98 38.16 -42.61 28.92
N GLY A 99 37.07 -43.38 28.86
CA GLY A 99 36.14 -43.59 29.98
C GLY A 99 35.12 -42.46 30.19
N ALA A 100 35.05 -41.48 29.28
CA ALA A 100 34.10 -40.36 29.35
C ALA A 100 32.79 -40.68 28.61
N GLU A 101 32.06 -41.68 29.08
CA GLU A 101 30.85 -42.25 28.45
C GLU A 101 29.76 -41.20 28.17
N VAL A 102 29.47 -40.33 29.15
CA VAL A 102 28.44 -39.28 28.99
C VAL A 102 28.85 -38.27 27.91
N THR A 103 30.12 -37.94 27.83
CA THR A 103 30.64 -37.03 26.80
C THR A 103 30.54 -37.66 25.42
N ALA A 104 30.88 -38.95 25.28
CA ALA A 104 30.70 -39.70 24.04
C ALA A 104 29.24 -39.72 23.60
N LEU A 105 28.32 -40.04 24.52
CA LEU A 105 26.88 -40.10 24.26
C LEU A 105 26.34 -38.76 23.77
N VAL A 106 26.68 -37.65 24.44
CA VAL A 106 26.19 -36.33 24.03
C VAL A 106 26.75 -35.89 22.68
N LEU A 107 28.03 -36.19 22.38
CA LEU A 107 28.61 -35.90 21.06
C LEU A 107 27.89 -36.69 19.95
N TRP A 108 27.59 -37.96 20.19
CA TRP A 108 26.87 -38.78 19.21
C TRP A 108 25.41 -38.36 19.04
N ILE A 109 24.70 -38.01 20.12
CA ILE A 109 23.36 -37.41 20.04
C ILE A 109 23.40 -36.11 19.23
N ALA A 110 24.40 -35.25 19.47
CA ALA A 110 24.57 -34.00 18.74
C ALA A 110 24.80 -34.24 17.24
N VAL A 111 25.63 -35.22 16.86
CA VAL A 111 25.83 -35.65 15.47
C VAL A 111 24.51 -36.09 14.85
N ALA A 112 23.76 -36.98 15.51
CA ALA A 112 22.49 -37.49 15.02
C ALA A 112 21.44 -36.38 14.84
N ALA A 113 21.26 -35.51 15.84
CA ALA A 113 20.31 -34.41 15.79
C ALA A 113 20.66 -33.40 14.69
N VAL A 114 21.94 -33.04 14.55
CA VAL A 114 22.40 -32.06 13.56
C VAL A 114 22.35 -32.63 12.14
N ALA A 115 22.66 -33.91 11.95
CA ALA A 115 22.53 -34.61 10.68
C ALA A 115 21.06 -34.63 10.20
N MET A 116 20.13 -35.05 11.07
CA MET A 116 18.69 -35.08 10.79
C MET A 116 18.12 -33.70 10.44
N ARG A 117 18.65 -32.65 11.07
CA ARG A 117 18.21 -31.28 10.83
C ARG A 117 18.69 -30.70 9.49
N ARG A 118 19.92 -31.02 9.07
CA ARG A 118 20.61 -30.27 7.99
C ARG A 118 20.95 -31.04 6.73
N LEU A 119 20.99 -32.37 6.77
CA LEU A 119 21.33 -33.19 5.60
C LEU A 119 20.06 -33.68 4.86
N PRO A 120 20.19 -34.09 3.59
CA PRO A 120 19.16 -34.88 2.91
C PRO A 120 18.87 -36.18 3.67
N PHE A 121 17.62 -36.66 3.64
CA PHE A 121 17.20 -37.84 4.41
C PHE A 121 18.05 -39.09 4.14
N ALA A 122 18.43 -39.31 2.88
CA ALA A 122 19.27 -40.43 2.49
C ALA A 122 20.64 -40.43 3.17
N ALA A 123 21.18 -39.25 3.49
CA ALA A 123 22.46 -39.11 4.18
C ALA A 123 22.31 -38.92 5.70
N SER A 124 21.20 -38.31 6.16
CA SER A 124 21.00 -38.02 7.57
C SER A 124 20.75 -39.27 8.40
N LEU A 125 19.99 -40.25 7.88
CA LEU A 125 19.70 -41.51 8.55
C LEU A 125 20.96 -42.32 8.87
N PRO A 126 21.83 -42.68 7.89
CA PRO A 126 23.07 -43.40 8.21
C PRO A 126 24.02 -42.56 9.08
N ALA A 127 24.13 -41.25 8.84
CA ALA A 127 24.97 -40.37 9.66
C ALA A 127 24.51 -40.30 11.14
N ALA A 128 23.21 -40.49 11.40
CA ALA A 128 22.66 -40.54 12.75
C ALA A 128 22.72 -41.94 13.37
N LEU A 129 22.43 -42.99 12.59
CA LEU A 129 22.35 -44.36 13.10
C LEU A 129 23.73 -44.98 13.38
N VAL A 130 24.76 -44.68 12.60
CA VAL A 130 26.11 -45.23 12.81
C VAL A 130 26.67 -44.91 14.20
N PRO A 131 26.74 -43.65 14.67
CA PRO A 131 27.24 -43.35 16.01
C PRO A 131 26.31 -43.88 17.11
N MET A 132 24.99 -43.89 16.89
CA MET A 132 24.04 -44.49 17.84
C MET A 132 24.17 -46.01 17.95
N GLY A 133 24.47 -46.70 16.85
CA GLY A 133 24.78 -48.13 16.86
C GLY A 133 26.08 -48.40 17.64
N GLY A 134 27.06 -47.52 17.50
CA GLY A 134 28.28 -47.54 18.34
C GLY A 134 27.96 -47.48 19.83
N TYR A 135 27.04 -46.60 20.25
CA TYR A 135 26.55 -46.56 21.62
C TYR A 135 25.84 -47.84 22.03
N ALA A 136 24.93 -48.37 21.21
CA ALA A 136 24.22 -49.61 21.52
C ALA A 136 25.17 -50.81 21.78
N LEU A 137 26.30 -50.85 21.06
CA LEU A 137 27.31 -51.91 21.20
C LEU A 137 28.14 -51.81 22.49
N THR A 138 28.11 -50.68 23.19
CA THR A 138 28.80 -50.53 24.48
C THR A 138 28.16 -51.33 25.61
N GLY A 139 26.89 -51.73 25.46
CA GLY A 139 26.12 -52.40 26.51
C GLY A 139 25.65 -51.45 27.62
N PHE A 140 25.77 -50.13 27.45
CA PHE A 140 25.22 -49.15 28.39
C PHE A 140 23.70 -48.99 28.20
N GLY A 141 22.95 -49.44 29.20
CA GLY A 141 21.48 -49.37 29.24
C GLY A 141 20.79 -50.55 28.55
N ASP A 142 19.53 -50.78 28.91
CA ASP A 142 18.73 -51.85 28.31
C ASP A 142 18.31 -51.47 26.87
N LEU A 143 17.96 -52.47 26.05
CA LEU A 143 17.54 -52.28 24.65
C LEU A 143 16.44 -51.22 24.51
N VAL A 144 15.52 -51.17 25.47
CA VAL A 144 14.41 -50.20 25.48
C VAL A 144 14.94 -48.77 25.63
N GLU A 145 15.91 -48.52 26.51
CA GLU A 145 16.49 -47.19 26.72
C GLU A 145 17.21 -46.70 25.47
N VAL A 146 18.01 -47.57 24.84
CA VAL A 146 18.71 -47.27 23.59
C VAL A 146 17.71 -46.93 22.48
N VAL A 147 16.68 -47.75 22.30
CA VAL A 147 15.64 -47.52 21.27
C VAL A 147 14.89 -46.22 21.51
N VAL A 148 14.52 -45.92 22.76
CA VAL A 148 13.85 -44.66 23.12
C VAL A 148 14.77 -43.47 22.84
N LEU A 149 16.04 -43.53 23.23
CA LEU A 149 17.00 -42.45 23.01
C LEU A 149 17.22 -42.15 21.53
N VAL A 150 17.42 -43.20 20.72
CA VAL A 150 17.56 -43.09 19.26
C VAL A 150 16.28 -42.51 18.66
N GLY A 151 15.12 -43.05 19.05
CA GLY A 151 13.81 -42.59 18.57
C GLY A 151 13.57 -41.10 18.86
N VAL A 152 13.81 -40.66 20.11
CA VAL A 152 13.66 -39.26 20.53
C VAL A 152 14.64 -38.34 19.79
N THR A 153 15.89 -38.77 19.60
CA THR A 153 16.91 -37.97 18.90
C THR A 153 16.57 -37.79 17.42
N LEU A 154 16.15 -38.86 16.75
CA LEU A 154 15.74 -38.79 15.35
C LEU A 154 14.47 -37.97 15.18
N LEU A 155 13.48 -38.18 16.06
CA LEU A 155 12.20 -37.45 16.03
C LEU A 155 12.41 -35.96 16.30
N SER A 156 13.20 -35.58 17.30
CA SER A 156 13.49 -34.18 17.60
C SER A 156 14.25 -33.49 16.46
N GLY A 157 15.24 -34.15 15.85
CA GLY A 157 15.93 -33.63 14.67
C GLY A 157 14.97 -33.41 13.49
N TYR A 158 14.04 -34.34 13.28
CA TYR A 158 13.02 -34.25 12.23
C TYR A 158 11.98 -33.15 12.49
N THR A 159 11.48 -33.01 13.73
CA THR A 159 10.50 -31.94 14.06
C THR A 159 11.11 -30.55 13.94
N ILE A 160 12.37 -30.37 14.37
CA ILE A 160 13.10 -29.10 14.19
C ILE A 160 13.29 -28.79 12.70
N ARG A 161 13.55 -29.81 11.87
CA ARG A 161 13.63 -29.65 10.41
C ARG A 161 12.29 -29.17 9.84
N LEU A 162 11.19 -29.83 10.17
CA LEU A 162 9.85 -29.46 9.69
C LEU A 162 9.47 -28.04 10.10
N ASP A 163 9.75 -27.68 11.35
CA ASP A 163 9.51 -26.34 11.89
C ASP A 163 10.35 -25.26 11.16
N ALA A 164 11.58 -25.58 10.78
CA ALA A 164 12.42 -24.68 9.98
C ALA A 164 11.92 -24.55 8.52
N GLU A 165 11.49 -25.66 7.90
CA GLU A 165 10.91 -25.66 6.54
C GLU A 165 9.58 -24.88 6.50
N ALA A 166 8.69 -25.10 7.47
CA ALA A 166 7.41 -24.40 7.58
C ALA A 166 7.57 -22.88 7.78
N ARG A 167 8.60 -22.45 8.53
CA ARG A 167 8.95 -21.02 8.62
C ARG A 167 9.45 -20.46 7.29
N GLY A 168 10.33 -21.19 6.61
CA GLY A 168 10.89 -20.77 5.32
C GLY A 168 9.79 -20.53 4.28
N THR A 169 8.85 -21.49 4.16
CA THR A 169 7.71 -21.36 3.26
C THR A 169 6.77 -20.22 3.66
N GLY A 170 6.53 -20.01 4.96
CA GLY A 170 5.73 -18.90 5.46
C GLY A 170 6.32 -17.54 5.10
N PHE A 171 7.64 -17.35 5.23
CA PHE A 171 8.31 -16.11 4.81
C PHE A 171 8.26 -15.90 3.30
N GLN A 172 8.46 -16.95 2.50
CA GLN A 172 8.35 -16.87 1.04
C GLN A 172 6.94 -16.47 0.61
N LEU A 173 5.90 -17.05 1.22
CA LEU A 173 4.52 -16.72 0.92
C LEU A 173 4.19 -15.27 1.29
N LEU A 174 4.61 -14.80 2.46
CA LEU A 174 4.43 -13.40 2.86
C LEU A 174 5.15 -12.42 1.93
N ALA A 175 6.35 -12.78 1.46
CA ALA A 175 7.09 -11.96 0.50
C ALA A 175 6.35 -11.90 -0.86
N GLN A 176 5.82 -13.04 -1.33
CA GLN A 176 5.00 -13.10 -2.54
C GLN A 176 3.70 -12.29 -2.41
N GLU A 177 3.00 -12.39 -1.26
CA GLU A 177 1.78 -11.64 -1.00
C GLU A 177 2.03 -10.13 -1.01
N ARG A 178 3.13 -9.68 -0.41
CA ARG A 178 3.53 -8.26 -0.44
C ARG A 178 3.81 -7.78 -1.86
N ALA A 179 4.61 -8.54 -2.62
CA ALA A 179 4.90 -8.22 -4.01
C ALA A 179 3.63 -8.20 -4.88
N ALA A 180 2.69 -9.12 -4.65
CA ALA A 180 1.41 -9.15 -5.35
C ALA A 180 0.54 -7.93 -5.03
N ARG A 181 0.46 -7.51 -3.76
CA ARG A 181 -0.26 -6.29 -3.36
C ARG A 181 0.35 -5.03 -3.94
N GLU A 182 1.67 -4.94 -3.99
CA GLU A 182 2.37 -3.81 -4.61
C GLU A 182 2.06 -3.74 -6.11
N ALA A 183 2.11 -4.87 -6.82
CA ALA A 183 1.77 -4.95 -8.24
C ALA A 183 0.29 -4.62 -8.50
N GLU A 184 -0.62 -5.06 -7.63
CA GLU A 184 -2.04 -4.75 -7.72
C GLU A 184 -2.28 -3.25 -7.56
N ALA A 185 -1.66 -2.63 -6.54
CA ALA A 185 -1.75 -1.18 -6.31
C ALA A 185 -1.19 -0.36 -7.48
N GLU A 186 -0.06 -0.78 -8.07
CA GLU A 186 0.49 -0.14 -9.26
C GLU A 186 -0.44 -0.28 -10.47
N SER A 187 -1.02 -1.47 -10.69
CA SER A 187 -1.95 -1.71 -11.78
C SER A 187 -3.23 -0.87 -11.64
N ALA A 188 -3.75 -0.74 -10.42
CA ALA A 188 -4.91 0.08 -10.11
C ALA A 188 -4.62 1.57 -10.35
N ALA A 189 -3.44 2.07 -9.96
CA ALA A 189 -3.02 3.44 -10.22
C ALA A 189 -2.87 3.72 -11.73
N LEU A 190 -2.35 2.77 -12.51
CA LEU A 190 -2.27 2.90 -13.97
C LEU A 190 -3.64 2.86 -14.65
N ALA A 191 -4.52 1.97 -14.21
CA ALA A 191 -5.89 1.90 -14.71
C ALA A 191 -6.65 3.20 -14.45
N GLU A 192 -6.46 3.79 -13.27
CA GLU A 192 -7.04 5.08 -12.90
C GLU A 192 -6.49 6.21 -13.78
N ARG A 193 -5.16 6.29 -13.97
CA ARG A 193 -4.54 7.25 -14.91
C ARG A 193 -5.09 7.12 -16.33
N ALA A 194 -5.31 5.90 -16.81
CA ALA A 194 -5.88 5.66 -18.14
C ALA A 194 -7.37 6.05 -18.23
N ARG A 195 -8.15 5.85 -17.15
CA ARG A 195 -9.53 6.35 -17.04
C ARG A 195 -9.56 7.87 -17.13
N ILE A 196 -8.74 8.55 -16.34
CA ILE A 196 -8.61 10.02 -16.31
C ILE A 196 -8.21 10.57 -17.68
N ALA A 197 -7.20 9.97 -18.32
CA ALA A 197 -6.73 10.41 -19.63
C ALA A 197 -7.85 10.32 -20.69
N ARG A 198 -8.68 9.28 -20.65
CA ARG A 198 -9.84 9.14 -21.55
C ARG A 198 -10.90 10.20 -21.27
N GLU A 199 -11.27 10.40 -20.01
CA GLU A 199 -12.25 11.40 -19.63
C GLU A 199 -11.81 12.82 -20.04
N MET A 200 -10.52 13.16 -19.84
CA MET A 200 -9.95 14.41 -20.35
C MET A 200 -9.97 14.48 -21.88
N HIS A 201 -9.62 13.39 -22.56
CA HIS A 201 -9.63 13.34 -24.02
C HIS A 201 -11.05 13.55 -24.57
N ASP A 202 -12.07 12.95 -23.97
CA ASP A 202 -13.45 13.07 -24.41
C ASP A 202 -13.98 14.50 -24.25
N ILE A 203 -13.69 15.17 -23.12
CA ILE A 203 -14.05 16.59 -22.88
C ILE A 203 -13.35 17.50 -23.91
N LEU A 204 -12.05 17.29 -24.13
CA LEU A 204 -11.27 18.08 -25.08
C LEU A 204 -11.72 17.84 -26.53
N ALA A 205 -11.94 16.59 -26.92
CA ALA A 205 -12.37 16.23 -28.28
C ALA A 205 -13.74 16.83 -28.60
N HIS A 206 -14.70 16.77 -27.66
CA HIS A 206 -16.03 17.32 -27.85
C HIS A 206 -16.00 18.85 -28.02
N SER A 207 -15.33 19.56 -27.10
CA SER A 207 -15.25 21.03 -27.14
C SER A 207 -14.51 21.55 -28.37
N LEU A 208 -13.38 20.93 -28.75
CA LEU A 208 -12.63 21.30 -29.95
C LEU A 208 -13.42 21.04 -31.23
N SER A 209 -14.15 19.92 -31.31
CA SER A 209 -14.99 19.59 -32.48
C SER A 209 -16.10 20.61 -32.66
N ALA A 210 -16.81 20.97 -31.58
CA ALA A 210 -17.85 22.00 -31.62
C ALA A 210 -17.27 23.37 -32.01
N GLN A 211 -16.10 23.74 -31.47
CA GLN A 211 -15.40 24.97 -31.81
C GLN A 211 -15.04 25.04 -33.30
N LEU A 212 -14.51 23.95 -33.88
CA LEU A 212 -14.20 23.86 -35.31
C LEU A 212 -15.44 24.08 -36.18
N VAL A 213 -16.60 23.50 -35.83
CA VAL A 213 -17.86 23.71 -36.56
C VAL A 213 -18.28 25.18 -36.57
N HIS A 214 -18.16 25.89 -35.45
CA HIS A 214 -18.52 27.31 -35.38
C HIS A 214 -17.55 28.21 -36.15
N LEU A 215 -16.26 27.88 -36.15
CA LEU A 215 -15.25 28.59 -36.94
C LEU A 215 -15.43 28.34 -38.44
N GLU A 216 -15.77 27.12 -38.85
CA GLU A 216 -16.08 26.79 -40.24
C GLU A 216 -17.35 27.54 -40.72
N ALA A 217 -18.38 27.61 -39.87
CA ALA A 217 -19.57 28.41 -40.15
C ALA A 217 -19.24 29.91 -40.31
N ALA A 218 -18.35 30.45 -39.49
CA ALA A 218 -17.86 31.82 -39.63
C ALA A 218 -17.12 32.04 -40.96
N ARG A 219 -16.24 31.10 -41.37
CA ARG A 219 -15.53 31.15 -42.65
C ARG A 219 -16.50 31.19 -43.83
N LEU A 220 -17.49 30.29 -43.85
CA LEU A 220 -18.51 30.23 -44.90
C LEU A 220 -19.37 31.51 -44.98
N LEU A 221 -19.65 32.15 -43.84
CA LEU A 221 -20.35 33.45 -43.82
C LEU A 221 -19.49 34.56 -44.45
N ILE A 222 -18.18 34.57 -44.21
CA ILE A 222 -17.26 35.53 -44.84
C ILE A 222 -17.20 35.31 -46.36
N GLU A 223 -17.03 34.06 -46.81
CA GLU A 223 -16.93 33.71 -48.24
C GLU A 223 -18.20 34.09 -49.03
N ARG A 224 -19.37 34.07 -48.38
CA ARG A 224 -20.66 34.40 -48.99
C ARG A 224 -21.05 35.89 -48.86
N GLY A 225 -20.17 36.75 -48.36
CA GLY A 225 -20.47 38.18 -48.16
C GLY A 225 -21.48 38.45 -47.05
N GLY A 226 -21.54 37.59 -46.03
CA GLY A 226 -22.43 37.72 -44.88
C GLY A 226 -22.13 38.95 -44.02
N ARG A 227 -23.13 39.39 -43.23
CA ARG A 227 -23.00 40.59 -42.38
C ARG A 227 -21.90 40.40 -41.33
N PRO A 228 -21.05 41.42 -41.06
CA PRO A 228 -20.01 41.37 -40.05
C PRO A 228 -20.50 40.91 -38.66
N ASP A 229 -21.69 41.35 -38.25
CA ASP A 229 -22.29 40.99 -36.96
C ASP A 229 -22.49 39.47 -36.80
N ALA A 230 -22.91 38.79 -37.88
CA ALA A 230 -23.18 37.35 -37.85
C ALA A 230 -21.87 36.52 -37.80
N VAL A 231 -20.81 37.02 -38.42
CA VAL A 231 -19.46 36.43 -38.32
C VAL A 231 -18.93 36.60 -36.88
N LEU A 232 -19.07 37.81 -36.33
CA LEU A 232 -18.62 38.12 -34.97
C LEU A 232 -19.33 37.24 -33.94
N GLU A 233 -20.64 37.02 -34.08
CA GLU A 233 -21.41 36.13 -33.20
C GLU A 233 -20.82 34.71 -33.18
N ARG A 234 -20.52 34.13 -34.34
CA ARG A 234 -19.92 32.78 -34.44
C ARG A 234 -18.54 32.71 -33.79
N VAL A 235 -17.72 33.73 -33.97
CA VAL A 235 -16.38 33.83 -33.34
C VAL A 235 -16.49 33.98 -31.82
N VAL A 236 -17.45 34.77 -31.33
CA VAL A 236 -17.69 34.92 -29.89
C VAL A 236 -18.12 33.60 -29.26
N VAL A 237 -19.02 32.85 -29.91
CA VAL A 237 -19.44 31.53 -29.45
C VAL A 237 -18.27 30.53 -29.45
N ALA A 238 -17.47 30.48 -30.51
CA ALA A 238 -16.26 29.65 -30.57
C ALA A 238 -15.26 29.99 -29.45
N ARG A 239 -15.05 31.28 -29.15
CA ARG A 239 -14.19 31.73 -28.05
C ARG A 239 -14.77 31.38 -26.67
N GLY A 240 -16.10 31.42 -26.53
CA GLY A 240 -16.81 30.98 -25.33
C GLY A 240 -16.56 29.50 -25.04
N MET A 241 -16.78 28.65 -26.04
CA MET A 241 -16.52 27.20 -25.95
C MET A 241 -15.07 26.87 -25.59
N ALA A 242 -14.10 27.58 -26.16
CA ALA A 242 -12.69 27.40 -25.81
C ALA A 242 -12.42 27.71 -24.32
N ARG A 243 -13.03 28.78 -23.78
CA ARG A 243 -12.88 29.17 -22.38
C ARG A 243 -13.55 28.19 -21.43
N GLU A 244 -14.74 27.71 -21.77
CA GLU A 244 -15.46 26.69 -21.00
C GLU A 244 -14.72 25.37 -20.99
N GLY A 245 -14.28 24.86 -22.15
CA GLY A 245 -13.51 23.61 -22.22
C GLY A 245 -12.20 23.67 -21.41
N LEU A 246 -11.45 24.78 -21.49
CA LEU A 246 -10.25 24.98 -20.67
C LEU A 246 -10.53 25.08 -19.17
N ALA A 247 -11.68 25.63 -18.78
CA ALA A 247 -12.12 25.68 -17.39
C ALA A 247 -12.49 24.28 -16.89
N GLU A 248 -13.18 23.49 -17.71
CA GLU A 248 -13.56 22.10 -17.41
C GLU A 248 -12.37 21.16 -17.28
N THR A 249 -11.38 21.25 -18.18
CA THR A 249 -10.16 20.44 -18.06
C THR A 249 -9.36 20.81 -16.80
N ARG A 250 -9.23 22.11 -16.49
CA ARG A 250 -8.56 22.56 -15.26
C ARG A 250 -9.32 22.10 -14.01
N GLN A 251 -10.64 22.12 -14.05
CA GLN A 251 -11.52 21.62 -12.99
C GLN A 251 -11.29 20.12 -12.75
N ALA A 252 -11.37 19.30 -13.79
CA ALA A 252 -11.16 17.86 -13.67
C ALA A 252 -9.77 17.56 -13.08
N LEU A 253 -8.74 18.25 -13.55
CA LEU A 253 -7.37 18.12 -13.01
C LEU A 253 -7.24 18.58 -11.55
N SER A 254 -7.95 19.65 -11.15
CA SER A 254 -7.91 20.16 -9.77
C SER A 254 -8.60 19.20 -8.80
N ALA A 255 -9.75 18.64 -9.19
CA ALA A 255 -10.46 17.61 -8.42
C ALA A 255 -9.59 16.36 -8.22
N LEU A 256 -8.92 15.92 -9.28
CA LEU A 256 -7.97 14.80 -9.24
C LEU A 256 -6.75 15.01 -8.34
N ARG A 257 -6.35 16.26 -8.14
CA ARG A 257 -5.24 16.63 -7.24
C ARG A 257 -5.70 16.92 -5.82
N GLY A 258 -7.01 16.87 -5.55
CA GLY A 258 -7.58 17.26 -4.26
C GLY A 258 -7.29 18.73 -3.93
N GLU A 259 -7.14 19.59 -4.93
CA GLU A 259 -6.84 20.99 -4.72
C GLU A 259 -8.05 21.70 -4.08
N LEU A 260 -7.78 22.49 -3.05
CA LEU A 260 -8.78 23.34 -2.41
C LEU A 260 -8.82 24.71 -3.09
N VAL A 261 -10.01 25.22 -3.41
CA VAL A 261 -10.21 26.42 -4.22
C VAL A 261 -10.84 27.55 -3.38
N PRO A 262 -10.23 28.74 -3.29
CA PRO A 262 -10.86 29.91 -2.68
C PRO A 262 -11.95 30.46 -3.63
N VAL A 263 -13.17 30.62 -3.12
CA VAL A 263 -14.33 31.03 -3.94
C VAL A 263 -14.76 32.47 -3.64
N ASP A 264 -14.44 32.97 -2.46
CA ASP A 264 -14.74 34.33 -2.03
C ASP A 264 -14.08 35.39 -2.92
N GLU A 265 -12.81 35.20 -3.31
CA GLU A 265 -12.10 36.12 -4.21
C GLU A 265 -12.75 36.20 -5.60
N PHE A 266 -13.21 35.05 -6.10
CA PHE A 266 -13.95 34.98 -7.35
C PHE A 266 -15.28 35.73 -7.24
N LEU A 267 -16.05 35.50 -6.17
CA LEU A 267 -17.32 36.20 -5.97
C LEU A 267 -17.09 37.71 -5.92
N ARG A 268 -16.08 38.19 -5.19
CA ARG A 268 -15.73 39.62 -5.17
C ARG A 268 -15.45 40.17 -6.56
N THR A 269 -14.80 39.39 -7.42
CA THR A 269 -14.49 39.77 -8.80
C THR A 269 -15.76 39.87 -9.65
N VAL A 270 -16.64 38.87 -9.62
CA VAL A 270 -17.86 38.87 -10.45
C VAL A 270 -18.92 39.85 -9.95
N THR A 271 -18.96 40.14 -8.65
CA THR A 271 -19.88 41.12 -8.05
C THR A 271 -19.37 42.55 -8.06
N GLY A 272 -18.19 42.83 -8.62
CA GLY A 272 -17.60 44.18 -8.67
C GLY A 272 -18.29 45.20 -9.58
N HIS A 273 -19.51 44.90 -10.05
CA HIS A 273 -20.29 45.74 -10.96
C HIS A 273 -21.35 46.55 -10.18
N GLU A 274 -21.75 47.71 -10.69
CA GLU A 274 -22.81 48.52 -10.08
C GLU A 274 -24.12 47.71 -9.95
N GLY A 275 -24.77 47.82 -8.79
CA GLY A 275 -26.06 47.17 -8.51
C GLY A 275 -25.98 45.77 -7.88
N VAL A 276 -24.78 45.21 -7.65
CA VAL A 276 -24.60 43.91 -6.98
C VAL A 276 -23.97 44.08 -5.59
N ARG A 277 -24.59 43.52 -4.55
CA ARG A 277 -24.06 43.50 -3.18
C ARG A 277 -23.63 42.07 -2.80
N LEU A 278 -22.39 41.90 -2.38
CA LEU A 278 -21.86 40.63 -1.86
C LEU A 278 -21.80 40.65 -0.33
N GLU A 279 -22.34 39.61 0.30
CA GLU A 279 -22.28 39.35 1.73
C GLU A 279 -21.67 37.96 1.97
N ILE A 280 -20.61 37.89 2.78
CA ILE A 280 -19.98 36.62 3.15
C ILE A 280 -20.15 36.45 4.66
N THR A 281 -20.75 35.35 5.08
CA THR A 281 -20.97 35.01 6.49
C THR A 281 -20.17 33.77 6.90
N GLY A 282 -19.63 33.79 8.11
CA GLY A 282 -18.69 32.76 8.58
C GLY A 282 -17.23 33.06 8.21
N GLU A 283 -16.33 32.13 8.53
CA GLU A 283 -14.90 32.23 8.21
C GLU A 283 -14.65 31.69 6.79
N PRO A 284 -14.18 32.52 5.84
CA PRO A 284 -13.87 32.06 4.49
C PRO A 284 -12.82 30.95 4.51
N ARG A 285 -13.12 29.85 3.81
CA ARG A 285 -12.22 28.71 3.69
C ARG A 285 -12.19 28.17 2.26
N PRO A 286 -11.03 27.65 1.81
CA PRO A 286 -10.93 26.93 0.55
C PRO A 286 -11.89 25.74 0.52
N LEU A 287 -12.59 25.55 -0.60
CA LEU A 287 -13.55 24.46 -0.79
C LEU A 287 -12.93 23.34 -1.63
N PRO A 288 -13.38 22.08 -1.49
CA PRO A 288 -13.08 21.04 -2.47
C PRO A 288 -13.38 21.53 -3.88
N ALA A 289 -12.54 21.22 -4.86
CA ALA A 289 -12.64 21.77 -6.22
C ALA A 289 -14.05 21.65 -6.82
N GLU A 290 -14.70 20.51 -6.63
CA GLU A 290 -16.05 20.22 -7.10
C GLU A 290 -17.09 21.18 -6.51
N ALA A 291 -17.11 21.33 -5.18
CA ALA A 291 -17.99 22.26 -4.47
C ALA A 291 -17.69 23.72 -4.85
N GLY A 292 -16.41 24.09 -4.92
CA GLY A 292 -16.02 25.45 -5.27
C GLY A 292 -16.47 25.85 -6.68
N LEU A 293 -16.44 24.93 -7.64
CA LEU A 293 -16.90 25.16 -9.00
C LEU A 293 -18.42 25.20 -9.13
N ALA A 294 -19.15 24.37 -8.38
CA ALA A 294 -20.61 24.47 -8.31
C ALA A 294 -21.04 25.87 -7.86
N VAL A 295 -20.42 26.41 -6.80
CA VAL A 295 -20.65 27.78 -6.33
C VAL A 295 -20.32 28.80 -7.42
N ARG A 296 -19.15 28.69 -8.07
CA ARG A 296 -18.76 29.63 -9.14
C ARG A 296 -19.73 29.65 -10.32
N ARG A 297 -20.12 28.47 -10.82
CA ARG A 297 -21.04 28.34 -11.98
C ARG A 297 -22.44 28.87 -11.64
N VAL A 298 -22.98 28.47 -10.49
CA VAL A 298 -24.31 28.94 -10.07
C VAL A 298 -24.31 30.46 -9.88
N ALA A 299 -23.26 31.04 -9.30
CA ALA A 299 -23.14 32.49 -9.18
C ALA A 299 -23.10 33.18 -10.56
N GLN A 300 -22.31 32.68 -11.51
CA GLN A 300 -22.22 33.26 -12.86
C GLN A 300 -23.55 33.19 -13.62
N GLU A 301 -24.17 32.01 -13.61
CA GLU A 301 -25.42 31.78 -14.33
C GLU A 301 -26.55 32.59 -13.71
N ALA A 302 -26.66 32.64 -12.38
CA ALA A 302 -27.64 33.47 -11.69
C ALA A 302 -27.44 34.97 -11.95
N LEU A 303 -26.19 35.47 -11.91
CA LEU A 303 -25.88 36.86 -12.25
C LEU A 303 -26.17 37.19 -13.72
N THR A 304 -25.91 36.26 -14.63
CA THR A 304 -26.22 36.40 -16.05
C THR A 304 -27.73 36.45 -16.27
N ASN A 305 -28.47 35.56 -15.61
CA ASN A 305 -29.93 35.53 -15.66
C ASN A 305 -30.55 36.81 -15.09
N ALA A 306 -30.06 37.33 -13.97
CA ALA A 306 -30.50 38.61 -13.42
C ALA A 306 -30.29 39.76 -14.42
N ARG A 307 -29.12 39.85 -15.08
CA ARG A 307 -28.86 40.87 -16.10
C ARG A 307 -29.77 40.75 -17.32
N LYS A 308 -30.09 39.53 -17.72
CA LYS A 308 -30.90 39.25 -18.93
C LYS A 308 -32.40 39.46 -18.68
N HIS A 309 -32.90 39.03 -17.51
CA HIS A 309 -34.32 38.94 -17.22
C HIS A 309 -34.82 40.03 -16.26
N ALA A 310 -33.94 40.69 -15.51
CA ALA A 310 -34.27 41.77 -14.58
C ALA A 310 -33.32 42.97 -14.76
N PRO A 311 -33.27 43.60 -15.95
CA PRO A 311 -32.39 44.73 -16.20
C PRO A 311 -32.70 45.89 -15.23
N GLY A 312 -31.67 46.43 -14.57
CA GLY A 312 -31.77 47.50 -13.58
C GLY A 312 -32.14 47.05 -12.16
N ALA A 313 -32.37 45.75 -11.93
CA ALA A 313 -32.60 45.20 -10.60
C ALA A 313 -31.34 45.26 -9.72
N ARG A 314 -31.53 45.44 -8.42
CA ARG A 314 -30.45 45.24 -7.44
C ARG A 314 -30.31 43.75 -7.19
N VAL A 315 -29.08 43.24 -7.16
CA VAL A 315 -28.77 41.84 -6.89
C VAL A 315 -28.04 41.72 -5.56
N ARG A 316 -28.45 40.78 -4.71
CA ARG A 316 -27.75 40.39 -3.48
C ARG A 316 -27.20 38.98 -3.65
N VAL A 317 -25.91 38.83 -3.42
CA VAL A 317 -25.20 37.53 -3.40
C VAL A 317 -24.77 37.28 -1.96
N ARG A 318 -25.18 36.15 -1.39
CA ARG A 318 -24.79 35.72 -0.05
C ARG A 318 -24.04 34.40 -0.14
N LEU A 319 -22.84 34.33 0.42
CA LEU A 319 -22.09 33.08 0.57
C LEU A 319 -21.91 32.78 2.06
N ASP A 320 -22.40 31.63 2.51
CA ASP A 320 -22.45 31.25 3.91
C ASP A 320 -21.57 30.03 4.21
N TYR A 321 -20.61 30.22 5.12
CA TYR A 321 -19.68 29.22 5.66
C TYR A 321 -20.02 28.82 7.10
N VAL A 322 -21.20 29.15 7.63
CA VAL A 322 -21.58 28.90 9.03
C VAL A 322 -21.56 27.41 9.40
N ARG A 323 -21.80 26.50 8.45
CA ARG A 323 -21.70 25.05 8.68
C ARG A 323 -20.34 24.50 8.26
N ALA A 324 -19.84 23.55 9.04
CA ALA A 324 -18.53 22.94 8.82
C ALA A 324 -18.52 21.92 7.67
N ASP A 325 -19.67 21.36 7.33
CA ASP A 325 -19.90 20.28 6.35
C ASP A 325 -20.70 20.73 5.12
N GLU A 326 -21.12 22.00 5.05
CA GLU A 326 -21.92 22.55 3.97
C GLU A 326 -21.49 23.99 3.64
N VAL A 327 -21.55 24.37 2.36
CA VAL A 327 -21.53 25.77 1.93
C VAL A 327 -22.87 26.13 1.26
N VAL A 328 -23.37 27.34 1.54
CA VAL A 328 -24.62 27.83 0.97
C VAL A 328 -24.38 29.09 0.16
N LEU A 329 -24.76 29.07 -1.12
CA LEU A 329 -24.77 30.24 -1.99
C LEU A 329 -26.22 30.65 -2.27
N GLU A 330 -26.51 31.94 -2.10
CA GLU A 330 -27.79 32.52 -2.44
C GLU A 330 -27.60 33.73 -3.34
N VAL A 331 -28.36 33.79 -4.44
CA VAL A 331 -28.40 34.93 -5.35
C VAL A 331 -29.85 35.39 -5.49
N ARG A 332 -30.14 36.64 -5.16
CA ARG A 332 -31.47 37.24 -5.22
C ARG A 332 -31.46 38.55 -6.01
N ASP A 333 -32.44 38.76 -6.88
CA ASP A 333 -32.67 40.06 -7.53
C ASP A 333 -34.01 40.68 -7.12
N THR A 334 -34.19 41.98 -7.35
CA THR A 334 -35.41 42.74 -7.00
C THR A 334 -36.46 42.82 -8.12
N GLY A 335 -36.32 42.02 -9.21
CA GLY A 335 -37.20 42.08 -10.38
C GLY A 335 -37.00 43.32 -11.26
N ALA A 336 -37.54 43.28 -12.49
CA ALA A 336 -37.46 44.40 -13.44
C ALA A 336 -38.35 45.59 -13.01
N SER A 337 -37.84 46.81 -13.16
CA SER A 337 -38.64 48.04 -12.98
C SER A 337 -39.32 48.42 -14.31
N GLY A 338 -40.45 47.79 -14.66
CA GLY A 338 -41.23 48.11 -15.86
C GLY A 338 -42.48 47.24 -16.03
N PRO A 339 -43.49 47.63 -16.83
CA PRO A 339 -44.70 46.83 -17.06
C PRO A 339 -44.30 45.49 -17.69
N GLY A 340 -44.60 44.40 -16.99
CA GLY A 340 -44.12 43.07 -17.32
C GLY A 340 -44.79 42.48 -18.55
N GLU A 341 -44.06 42.42 -19.67
CA GLU A 341 -44.25 41.34 -20.62
C GLU A 341 -43.58 40.08 -20.05
N LEU A 342 -44.41 39.11 -19.68
CA LEU A 342 -43.99 37.75 -19.33
C LEU A 342 -43.06 37.21 -20.42
N ALA A 343 -41.79 37.05 -20.08
CA ALA A 343 -40.74 36.53 -20.93
C ALA A 343 -41.01 35.06 -21.29
N ALA A 344 -41.87 34.84 -22.28
CA ALA A 344 -41.93 33.62 -23.08
C ALA A 344 -40.83 33.68 -24.16
N SER A 345 -39.56 33.65 -23.75
CA SER A 345 -38.46 33.38 -24.69
C SER A 345 -37.19 32.91 -24.00
N GLY A 346 -36.94 31.60 -24.10
CA GLY A 346 -35.59 31.03 -24.12
C GLY A 346 -35.01 30.52 -22.80
N GLY A 347 -35.28 29.24 -22.52
CA GLY A 347 -34.25 28.31 -22.04
C GLY A 347 -34.26 27.92 -20.56
N GLY A 348 -35.29 27.18 -20.10
CA GLY A 348 -35.28 26.53 -18.78
C GLY A 348 -34.15 25.50 -18.54
N TYR A 349 -33.32 25.23 -19.56
CA TYR A 349 -32.18 24.33 -19.50
C TYR A 349 -31.08 24.77 -18.52
N GLY A 350 -30.87 26.08 -18.33
CA GLY A 350 -29.82 26.58 -17.41
C GLY A 350 -30.11 26.21 -15.95
N LEU A 351 -31.35 26.42 -15.50
CA LEU A 351 -31.80 26.10 -14.14
C LEU A 351 -31.88 24.58 -13.89
N VAL A 352 -32.33 23.81 -14.89
CA VAL A 352 -32.37 22.34 -14.81
C VAL A 352 -30.96 21.76 -14.70
N GLY A 353 -30.04 22.17 -15.57
CA GLY A 353 -28.67 21.68 -15.52
C GLY A 353 -27.91 22.12 -14.26
N MET A 354 -28.22 23.28 -13.69
CA MET A 354 -27.66 23.68 -12.39
C MET A 354 -28.16 22.77 -11.25
N ARG A 355 -29.42 22.32 -11.30
CA ARG A 355 -30.01 21.43 -10.30
C ARG A 355 -29.45 20.02 -10.36
N GLU A 356 -29.44 19.42 -11.54
CA GLU A 356 -28.87 18.07 -11.76
C GLU A 356 -27.42 17.98 -11.28
N ARG A 357 -26.62 19.03 -11.53
CA ARG A 357 -25.22 19.09 -11.07
C ARG A 357 -25.08 19.29 -9.56
N ALA A 358 -25.99 20.02 -8.90
CA ALA A 358 -25.99 20.13 -7.45
C ALA A 358 -26.30 18.76 -6.81
N GLU A 359 -27.27 18.03 -7.37
CA GLU A 359 -27.66 16.69 -6.89
C GLU A 359 -26.54 15.66 -7.06
N LEU A 360 -25.76 15.72 -8.15
CA LEU A 360 -24.58 14.86 -8.35
C LEU A 360 -23.51 15.03 -7.25
N LEU A 361 -23.45 16.20 -6.61
CA LEU A 361 -22.55 16.47 -5.48
C LEU A 361 -23.19 16.15 -4.13
N GLY A 362 -24.39 15.56 -4.09
CA GLY A 362 -25.17 15.37 -2.85
C GLY A 362 -25.73 16.67 -2.28
N GLY A 363 -25.72 17.75 -3.07
CA GLY A 363 -26.28 19.05 -2.73
C GLY A 363 -27.70 19.25 -3.25
N THR A 364 -28.23 20.46 -3.06
CA THR A 364 -29.56 20.85 -3.56
C THR A 364 -29.51 22.24 -4.20
N LEU A 365 -30.31 22.44 -5.25
CA LEU A 365 -30.53 23.76 -5.84
C LEU A 365 -32.02 24.07 -5.94
N GLU A 366 -32.42 25.15 -5.30
CA GLU A 366 -33.77 25.70 -5.35
C GLU A 366 -33.76 27.00 -6.14
N SER A 367 -34.77 27.20 -6.99
CA SER A 367 -34.93 28.44 -7.73
C SER A 367 -36.40 28.77 -7.92
N GLY A 368 -36.74 30.05 -7.81
CA GLY A 368 -38.13 30.49 -7.95
C GLY A 368 -38.35 31.97 -7.64
N PRO A 369 -39.58 32.46 -7.86
CA PRO A 369 -39.98 33.79 -7.43
C PRO A 369 -39.85 33.92 -5.92
N TYR A 370 -39.36 35.07 -5.47
CA TYR A 370 -39.15 35.42 -4.08
C TYR A 370 -39.95 36.67 -3.74
N GLU A 371 -40.72 36.63 -2.66
CA GLU A 371 -41.36 37.81 -2.07
C GLU A 371 -40.73 38.04 -0.69
N GLY A 372 -40.17 39.23 -0.48
CA GLY A 372 -39.49 39.56 0.77
C GLY A 372 -39.42 41.06 1.06
N PRO A 373 -38.64 41.46 2.07
CA PRO A 373 -38.53 42.86 2.50
C PRO A 373 -38.04 43.81 1.41
N ASP A 374 -37.26 43.28 0.45
CA ASP A 374 -36.67 44.02 -0.66
C ASP A 374 -37.59 44.07 -1.91
N GLY A 375 -38.80 43.51 -1.85
CA GLY A 375 -39.77 43.47 -2.94
C GLY A 375 -40.03 42.06 -3.49
N ARG A 376 -40.61 41.98 -4.69
CA ARG A 376 -40.76 40.71 -5.45
C ARG A 376 -39.62 40.59 -6.45
N GLY A 377 -39.03 39.41 -6.55
CA GLY A 377 -37.98 39.13 -7.52
C GLY A 377 -37.77 37.64 -7.72
N PHE A 378 -36.54 37.23 -8.04
CA PHE A 378 -36.19 35.82 -8.23
C PHE A 378 -35.02 35.44 -7.32
N ALA A 379 -35.02 34.21 -6.81
CA ALA A 379 -33.98 33.69 -5.95
C ALA A 379 -33.44 32.36 -6.49
N VAL A 380 -32.13 32.15 -6.34
CA VAL A 380 -31.44 30.89 -6.56
C VAL A 380 -30.66 30.56 -5.29
N LEU A 381 -30.93 29.40 -4.70
CA LEU A 381 -30.30 28.91 -3.48
C LEU A 381 -29.61 27.58 -3.79
N LEU A 382 -28.30 27.54 -3.61
CA LEU A 382 -27.46 26.36 -3.76
C LEU A 382 -26.91 25.94 -2.38
N ARG A 383 -26.97 24.64 -2.11
CA ARG A 383 -26.41 23.99 -0.93
C ARG A 383 -25.52 22.85 -1.38
N VAL A 384 -24.26 22.82 -0.94
CA VAL A 384 -23.31 21.79 -1.35
C VAL A 384 -22.53 21.29 -0.14
N PRO A 385 -22.38 19.96 0.05
CA PRO A 385 -21.52 19.41 1.08
C PRO A 385 -20.03 19.68 0.78
N VAL A 386 -19.21 19.88 1.81
CA VAL A 386 -17.78 20.28 1.71
C VAL A 386 -16.85 19.48 2.61
#